data_AF-A0A2T2T3P9-F1
#
_entry.id   AF-A0A2T2T3P9-F1
#
_cell.length_a   1.000
_cell.length_b   1.000
_cell.length_c   1.000
_cell.angle_alpha   90.00
_cell.angle_beta   90.00
_cell.angle_gamma   90.00
#
_symmetry.space_group_name_H-M   'P 1'
#
loop_
_entity.id
_entity.type
_entity.pdbx_description
1 polymer ?
#
loop_
_entity_poly.entity_id
_entity_poly.type
_entity_poly.pdbx_seq_one_letter_code
_entity_poly.pdbx_strand_id
1 'polypeptide(L)'
;MQLEELEREAPADFSVCDRPGEACYKYCLRGKGCTLGVLFETSTCVCFEWLTENGKMVDYRPELRYKAWPKRMVARLVEEGWWEPEPTTPDAIAA
;
A
#
# COMPACT_ATOMS: atom_id res chain seq x y z
N MET A 1 6.37 4.59 -11.75
CA MET A 1 4.98 5.02 -11.96
C MET A 1 4.79 6.32 -11.22
N GLN A 2 4.32 7.36 -11.91
CA GLN A 2 3.91 8.62 -11.30
C GLN A 2 2.46 8.51 -10.82
N LEU A 3 1.99 9.46 -9.99
CA LEU A 3 0.64 9.43 -9.41
C LEU A 3 -0.45 9.36 -10.49
N GLU A 4 -0.33 10.21 -11.53
CA GLU A 4 -1.27 10.27 -12.66
C GLU A 4 -1.40 8.93 -13.41
N GLU A 5 -0.29 8.20 -13.53
CA GLU A 5 -0.27 6.88 -14.17
C GLU A 5 -0.93 5.83 -13.28
N LEU A 6 -0.74 5.92 -11.96
CA LEU A 6 -1.42 5.05 -11.01
C LEU A 6 -2.94 5.28 -11.05
N GLU A 7 -3.39 6.53 -11.07
CA GLU A 7 -4.80 6.89 -11.20
C GLU A 7 -5.41 6.34 -12.50
N ARG A 8 -4.68 6.41 -13.61
CA ARG A 8 -5.13 5.89 -14.91
C ARG A 8 -5.30 4.38 -14.92
N GLU A 9 -4.41 3.65 -14.24
CA GLU A 9 -4.45 2.19 -14.16
C GLU A 9 -5.37 1.68 -13.03
N ALA A 10 -5.91 2.58 -12.21
CA ALA A 10 -6.71 2.22 -11.07
C ALA A 10 -8.12 1.75 -11.46
N PRO A 11 -8.76 0.93 -10.61
CA PRO A 11 -10.19 0.63 -10.72
C PRO A 11 -11.04 1.91 -10.77
N ALA A 12 -12.21 1.86 -11.43
CA ALA A 12 -13.05 3.05 -11.66
C ALA A 12 -13.59 3.70 -10.36
N ASP A 13 -13.61 2.96 -9.26
CA ASP A 13 -14.02 3.39 -7.93
C ASP A 13 -12.85 3.87 -7.06
N PHE A 14 -11.61 3.79 -7.55
CA PHE A 14 -10.45 4.33 -6.87
C PHE A 14 -10.39 5.85 -7.03
N SER A 15 -10.10 6.54 -5.94
CA SER A 15 -9.74 7.95 -5.94
C SER A 15 -8.59 8.19 -4.97
N VAL A 16 -7.68 9.08 -5.35
CA VAL A 16 -6.64 9.56 -4.46
C VAL A 16 -7.33 10.41 -3.38
N CYS A 17 -7.22 9.96 -2.13
CA CYS A 17 -7.83 10.61 -0.98
C CYS A 17 -6.74 11.16 -0.08
N ASP A 18 -7.02 12.24 0.65
CA ASP A 18 -6.04 12.77 1.61
C ASP A 18 -5.71 11.76 2.71
N ARG A 19 -6.66 10.90 3.11
CA ARG A 19 -6.46 9.76 4.01
C ARG A 19 -7.54 8.69 3.80
N PRO A 20 -7.29 7.59 3.08
CA PRO A 20 -8.24 6.48 3.08
C PRO A 20 -8.23 5.80 4.46
N GLY A 21 -9.42 5.49 4.97
CA GLY A 21 -9.55 4.64 6.15
C GLY A 21 -8.99 3.24 5.87
N GLU A 22 -8.52 2.55 6.91
CA GLU A 22 -7.88 1.22 6.79
C GLU A 22 -8.75 0.13 6.13
N ALA A 23 -10.06 0.36 6.02
CA ALA A 23 -11.00 -0.54 5.33
C ALA A 23 -10.84 -0.58 3.80
N CYS A 24 -9.96 0.23 3.21
CA CYS A 24 -9.79 0.32 1.76
C CYS A 24 -8.65 -0.56 1.19
N TYR A 25 -7.88 -1.26 2.03
CA TYR A 25 -6.72 -2.03 1.58
C TYR A 25 -7.02 -3.52 1.43
N LYS A 26 -6.46 -4.16 0.39
CA LYS A 26 -6.55 -5.61 0.18
C LYS A 26 -5.77 -6.41 1.23
N TYR A 27 -4.61 -5.88 1.61
CA TYR A 27 -3.71 -6.39 2.66
C TYR A 27 -2.66 -5.31 2.95
N CYS A 28 -1.89 -5.50 4.01
CA CYS A 28 -0.76 -4.65 4.35
C CYS A 28 0.56 -5.38 4.14
N LEU A 29 1.61 -4.65 3.79
CA LEU A 29 2.99 -5.11 3.87
C LEU A 29 3.65 -4.40 5.04
N ARG A 30 4.15 -5.15 6.02
CA ARG A 30 4.88 -4.60 7.17
C ARG A 30 6.33 -4.99 7.12
N GLY A 31 7.22 -4.04 7.41
CA GLY A 31 8.64 -4.29 7.30
C GLY A 31 9.44 -3.05 7.63
N LYS A 32 10.60 -3.22 8.29
CA LYS A 32 11.50 -2.11 8.67
C LYS A 32 10.81 -0.99 9.45
N GLY A 33 9.85 -1.33 10.31
CA GLY A 33 9.05 -0.34 11.04
C GLY A 33 8.07 0.46 10.18
N CYS A 34 7.90 0.11 8.91
CA CYS A 34 6.98 0.75 7.98
C CYS A 34 5.77 -0.14 7.70
N THR A 35 4.64 0.48 7.36
CA THR A 35 3.45 -0.22 6.86
C THR A 35 3.04 0.37 5.52
N LEU A 36 2.84 -0.50 4.53
CA LEU A 36 2.30 -0.17 3.22
C LEU A 36 0.92 -0.82 3.06
N GLY A 37 -0.11 -0.04 2.76
CA GLY A 37 -1.45 -0.53 2.47
C GLY A 37 -1.58 -0.84 0.99
N VAL A 38 -1.79 -2.10 0.61
CA VAL A 38 -1.97 -2.47 -0.80
C VAL A 38 -3.38 -2.12 -1.25
N LEU A 39 -3.46 -1.25 -2.26
CA LEU A 39 -4.71 -0.71 -2.79
C LEU A 39 -5.30 -1.66 -3.83
N PHE A 40 -4.49 -1.97 -4.85
CA PHE A 40 -4.86 -2.85 -5.94
C PHE A 40 -3.60 -3.38 -6.63
N GLU A 41 -3.80 -4.31 -7.56
CA GLU A 41 -2.73 -4.88 -8.35
C GLU A 41 -3.10 -4.84 -9.82
N THR A 42 -2.17 -4.43 -10.66
CA THR A 42 -2.30 -4.56 -12.12
C THR A 42 -1.77 -5.92 -12.56
N SER A 43 -1.63 -6.16 -13.86
CA SER A 43 -0.96 -7.37 -14.38
C SER A 43 0.54 -7.42 -14.01
N THR A 44 1.18 -6.26 -13.78
CA THR A 44 2.64 -6.14 -13.63
C THR A 44 3.08 -5.54 -12.29
N CYS A 45 2.21 -4.77 -11.62
CA CYS A 45 2.54 -3.99 -10.44
C CYS A 45 1.62 -4.28 -9.26
N VAL A 46 2.16 -4.08 -8.05
CA VAL A 46 1.41 -3.89 -6.80
C VAL A 46 1.38 -2.40 -6.52
N CYS A 47 0.19 -1.82 -6.40
CA CYS A 47 0.00 -0.41 -6.08
C CYS A 47 -0.41 -0.29 -4.62
N PHE A 48 0.30 0.56 -3.88
CA PHE A 48 0.15 0.69 -2.45
C PHE A 48 0.31 2.14 -2.00
N GLU A 49 -0.16 2.38 -0.78
CA GLU A 49 -0.02 3.63 -0.06
C GLU A 49 0.92 3.43 1.13
N TRP A 50 1.82 4.38 1.33
CA TRP A 50 2.63 4.42 2.54
C TRP A 50 1.79 4.90 3.72
N LEU A 51 1.61 4.07 4.75
CA LEU A 51 0.73 4.37 5.88
C LEU A 51 1.51 4.89 7.08
N THR A 52 2.54 4.13 7.47
CA THR A 52 3.31 4.43 8.67
C THR A 52 4.80 4.27 8.47
N GLU A 53 5.55 5.03 9.27
CA GLU A 53 6.98 4.87 9.50
C GLU A 53 7.24 4.94 11.02
N ASN A 54 7.95 3.93 11.54
CA ASN A 54 8.22 3.76 12.96
C ASN A 54 6.96 3.87 13.85
N GLY A 55 5.86 3.28 13.37
CA GLY A 55 4.57 3.29 14.07
C GLY A 55 3.83 4.63 14.05
N LYS A 56 4.31 5.64 13.30
CA LYS A 56 3.63 6.93 13.13
C LYS A 56 3.06 7.06 11.73
N MET A 57 1.87 7.64 11.61
CA MET A 57 1.29 7.94 10.29
C MET A 57 2.19 8.89 9.52
N VAL A 58 2.38 8.61 8.23
CA VAL A 58 3.12 9.52 7.36
C VAL A 58 2.23 10.68 6.92
N ASP A 59 2.79 11.90 6.92
CA ASP A 59 2.11 13.11 6.42
C ASP A 59 2.62 13.50 5.03
N TYR A 60 2.96 12.49 4.24
CA TYR A 60 3.47 12.67 2.89
C TYR A 60 2.36 13.11 1.94
N ARG A 61 2.72 14.01 1.01
CA ARG A 61 1.85 14.36 -0.10
C ARG A 61 1.58 13.13 -0.97
N PRO A 62 0.43 13.06 -1.66
CA PRO A 62 0.03 11.91 -2.47
C PRO A 62 1.12 11.37 -3.42
N GLU A 63 1.90 12.24 -4.04
CA GLU A 63 2.93 11.87 -5.03
C GLU A 63 4.09 11.05 -4.40
N LEU A 64 4.31 11.24 -3.10
CA LEU A 64 5.28 10.49 -2.31
C LEU A 64 4.65 9.28 -1.63
N ARG A 65 3.37 9.39 -1.25
CA ARG A 65 2.66 8.38 -0.47
C ARG A 65 2.18 7.20 -1.33
N TYR A 66 1.64 7.46 -2.51
CA TYR A 66 1.18 6.43 -3.44
C TYR A 66 2.32 5.96 -4.35
N LYS A 67 2.54 4.65 -4.41
CA LYS A 67 3.59 4.04 -5.22
C LYS A 67 3.12 2.75 -5.86
N ALA A 68 3.82 2.37 -6.92
CA ALA A 68 3.65 1.08 -7.56
C ALA A 68 5.01 0.39 -7.71
N TRP A 69 5.11 -0.86 -7.26
CA TRP A 69 6.30 -1.69 -7.42
C TRP A 69 5.99 -2.90 -8.32
N PRO A 70 6.95 -3.36 -9.14
CA PRO A 70 6.78 -4.58 -9.93
C PRO A 70 6.49 -5.78 -9.02
N LYS A 71 5.52 -6.63 -9.38
CA LYS A 71 5.17 -7.83 -8.58
C LYS A 71 6.36 -8.71 -8.27
N ARG A 72 7.24 -8.93 -9.25
CA ARG A 72 8.48 -9.69 -9.08
C ARG A 72 9.41 -9.11 -8.01
N MET A 73 9.41 -7.79 -7.84
CA MET A 73 10.21 -7.13 -6.82
C MET A 73 9.57 -7.29 -5.45
N VAL A 74 8.26 -7.12 -5.36
CA VAL A 74 7.50 -7.34 -4.11
C VAL A 74 7.66 -8.78 -3.63
N ALA A 75 7.42 -9.76 -4.50
CA ALA A 75 7.59 -11.18 -4.20
C ALA A 75 8.99 -11.48 -3.68
N ARG A 76 10.03 -11.01 -4.37
CA ARG A 76 11.41 -11.16 -3.93
C ARG A 76 11.66 -10.55 -2.55
N LEU A 77 11.17 -9.33 -2.29
CA LEU A 77 11.39 -8.69 -0.99
C LEU A 77 10.64 -9.38 0.14
N VAL A 78 9.49 -9.99 -0.15
CA VAL A 78 8.75 -10.83 0.81
C VAL A 78 9.51 -12.13 1.07
N GLU A 79 9.99 -12.81 0.03
CA GLU A 79 10.82 -14.03 0.14
C GLU A 79 12.11 -13.79 0.94
N GLU A 80 12.73 -12.62 0.75
CA GLU A 80 13.92 -12.19 1.50
C GLU A 80 13.60 -11.74 2.94
N GLY A 81 12.33 -11.71 3.34
CA GLY A 81 11.89 -11.33 4.70
C GLY A 81 11.97 -9.83 4.99
N TRP A 82 12.08 -8.98 3.97
CA TRP A 82 12.05 -7.52 4.16
C TRP A 82 10.66 -6.98 4.42
N TRP A 83 9.63 -7.65 3.87
CA TRP A 83 8.23 -7.32 4.03
C TRP A 83 7.42 -8.57 4.36
N GLU A 84 6.50 -8.45 5.28
CA GLU A 84 5.57 -9.50 5.68
C GLU A 84 4.15 -9.08 5.28
N PRO A 85 3.43 -9.90 4.48
CA PRO A 85 2.04 -9.64 4.14
C PRO A 85 1.14 -9.97 5.33
N GLU A 86 0.32 -9.00 5.72
CA GLU A 86 -0.69 -9.16 6.76
C GLU A 86 -2.09 -8.90 6.19
N PRO A 87 -3.08 -9.75 6.49
CA PRO A 87 -4.46 -9.49 6.08
C PRO A 87 -5.00 -8.24 6.77
N THR A 88 -5.68 -7.39 6.01
CA THR A 88 -6.51 -6.31 6.53
C THR A 88 -7.75 -6.94 7.16
N THR A 89 -7.64 -7.35 8.42
CA THR A 89 -8.77 -7.89 9.17
C THR A 89 -9.70 -6.72 9.49
N PRO A 90 -10.99 -6.77 9.08
CA PRO A 90 -11.96 -5.74 9.44
C PRO A 90 -12.13 -5.55 10.95
N ASP A 91 -11.76 -6.58 11.74
CA ASP A 91 -11.96 -6.65 13.20
C ASP A 91 -10.67 -6.50 14.04
N ALA A 92 -9.49 -6.23 13.44
CA ALA A 92 -8.25 -6.14 14.25
C ALA A 92 -8.09 -4.84 15.04
N ILE A 93 -9.03 -3.89 14.96
CA ILE A 93 -9.01 -2.69 15.80
C ILE A 93 -10.41 -2.43 16.39
N ALA A 94 -10.92 -3.44 17.09
CA ALA A 94 -11.89 -3.24 18.16
C ALA A 94 -11.38 -3.92 19.44
N ALA A 95 -10.41 -3.29 20.10
CA ALA A 95 -10.22 -3.28 21.57
C ALA A 95 -9.08 -2.34 21.95
#